data_AF-A0AAV8F3F3-F1
#
_entry.id   AF-A0AAV8F3F3-F1
#
_cell.length_a   1.000
_cell.length_b   1.000
_cell.length_c   1.000
_cell.angle_alpha   90.00
_cell.angle_beta   90.00
_cell.angle_gamma   90.00
#
_symmetry.space_group_name_H-M   'P 1'
#
loop_
_entity.id
_entity.type
_entity.pdbx_description
1 polymer ?
#
loop_
_entity_poly.entity_id
_entity_poly.type
_entity_poly.pdbx_seq_one_letter_code
_entity_poly.pdbx_strand_id
1 'polypeptide(L)'
;MASRVLRKRTKAYKRRCGVPLMVKIESCLPSLRAPRLGGGGWCHDVESCNARKYTNLGSSNRMERQVPFTGILSNLPSNNPDFSDWNIVVIRYCDGASFSGDVEETNQNGTTLYFRGQRIWKAVMEELFLKGLATANKALLTGCSAGGLATYIHCDDFKALLPNAETVKCMADGGFFLDVKDISGKSYIHDFYSDVVHLQDVGKRFPNCISQMDATKCFFPEEIIKGISTPVFVLNSAYDSVQVQSMLVPSSSDPSNS
;
A
#
# COMPACT_ATOMS: atom_id res chain seq x y z
N MET A 1 5.97 16.00 -28.49
CA MET A 1 5.28 16.53 -27.29
C MET A 1 6.17 16.29 -26.08
N ALA A 2 6.70 17.36 -25.48
CA ALA A 2 7.79 17.27 -24.50
C ALA A 2 7.27 16.87 -23.11
N SER A 3 7.47 15.61 -22.73
CA SER A 3 7.31 15.14 -21.36
C SER A 3 8.41 15.79 -20.50
N ARG A 4 8.02 16.66 -19.56
CA ARG A 4 8.98 17.36 -18.70
C ARG A 4 9.33 16.48 -17.50
N VAL A 5 10.53 15.92 -17.57
CA VAL A 5 11.30 15.29 -16.50
C VAL A 5 11.39 16.19 -15.27
N LEU A 6 11.32 15.58 -14.09
CA LEU A 6 11.63 16.18 -12.79
C LEU A 6 13.10 16.68 -12.78
N ARG A 7 13.32 17.90 -13.28
CA ARG A 7 14.57 18.65 -13.06
C ARG A 7 14.37 19.51 -11.83
N LYS A 8 15.39 19.57 -10.95
CA LYS A 8 15.58 20.67 -9.99
C LYS A 8 15.50 21.98 -10.77
N ARG A 9 14.32 22.60 -10.79
CA ARG A 9 14.12 23.98 -11.21
C ARG A 9 13.86 24.75 -9.94
N THR A 10 14.88 25.45 -9.48
CA THR A 10 14.74 26.67 -8.67
C THR A 10 14.01 27.72 -9.51
N LYS A 11 12.70 27.53 -9.69
CA LYS A 11 11.79 28.63 -9.93
C LYS A 11 11.19 28.94 -8.58
N ALA A 12 11.37 30.18 -8.13
CA ALA A 12 10.69 30.73 -6.96
C ALA A 12 9.17 30.61 -7.17
N TYR A 13 8.61 29.46 -6.81
CA TYR A 13 7.20 29.38 -6.48
C TYR A 13 7.05 30.26 -5.24
N LYS A 14 6.28 31.35 -5.38
CA LYS A 14 5.67 32.01 -4.22
C LYS A 14 5.20 30.89 -3.31
N ARG A 15 5.78 30.79 -2.10
CA ARG A 15 5.36 29.86 -1.05
C ARG A 15 3.91 30.23 -0.71
N ARG A 16 2.95 29.68 -1.46
CA ARG A 16 1.54 29.73 -1.07
C ARG A 16 1.44 28.73 0.07
N CYS A 17 1.24 29.20 1.29
CA CYS A 17 0.84 28.32 2.38
C CYS A 17 -0.50 27.68 2.00
N GLY A 18 -0.67 26.39 2.27
CA GLY A 18 -1.95 25.70 2.09
C GLY A 18 -2.24 25.07 0.72
N VAL A 19 -1.22 24.69 -0.06
CA VAL A 19 -1.43 23.96 -1.31
C VAL A 19 -1.87 22.51 -1.01
N PRO A 20 -2.85 21.95 -1.74
CA PRO A 20 -3.28 20.59 -1.49
C PRO A 20 -2.22 19.56 -1.94
N LEU A 21 -2.18 18.41 -1.27
CA LEU A 21 -1.18 17.36 -1.52
C LEU A 21 -1.80 15.95 -1.47
N MET A 22 -1.52 15.15 -2.50
CA MET A 22 -1.88 13.74 -2.58
C MET A 22 -0.63 12.86 -2.42
N VAL A 23 -0.70 11.90 -1.50
CA VAL A 23 0.29 10.83 -1.35
C VAL A 23 -0.34 9.55 -1.85
N LYS A 24 0.21 8.96 -2.91
CA LYS A 24 -0.22 7.66 -3.44
C LYS A 24 0.79 6.56 -3.15
N ILE A 25 0.35 5.47 -2.55
CA ILE A 25 1.10 4.23 -2.40
C ILE A 25 0.91 3.40 -3.67
N GLU A 26 1.98 3.19 -4.42
CA GLU A 26 1.97 2.44 -5.67
C GLU A 26 2.36 0.99 -5.42
N SER A 27 1.35 0.12 -5.40
CA SER A 27 1.55 -1.34 -5.37
C SER A 27 0.95 -2.07 -6.59
N CYS A 28 0.06 -1.42 -7.34
CA CYS A 28 -0.53 -1.97 -8.55
C CYS A 28 0.46 -1.90 -9.71
N LEU A 29 0.98 -3.04 -10.16
CA LEU A 29 1.77 -3.10 -11.38
C LEU A 29 0.85 -2.90 -12.60
N PRO A 30 1.24 -2.05 -13.58
CA PRO A 30 0.44 -1.77 -14.77
C PRO A 30 0.41 -2.91 -15.81
N SER A 31 0.60 -4.19 -15.45
CA SER A 31 0.69 -5.28 -16.43
C SER A 31 -0.54 -6.19 -16.46
N LEU A 32 -1.09 -6.38 -17.67
CA LEU A 32 -2.15 -7.30 -18.12
C LEU A 32 -1.90 -8.81 -17.87
N ARG A 33 -0.99 -9.20 -16.97
CA ARG A 33 -0.76 -10.60 -16.61
C ARG A 33 -1.40 -10.86 -15.26
N ALA A 34 -2.13 -11.98 -15.17
CA ALA A 34 -2.96 -12.39 -14.03
C ALA A 34 -2.42 -11.86 -12.68
N PRO A 35 -3.19 -11.03 -11.95
CA PRO A 35 -2.73 -10.42 -10.73
C PRO A 35 -2.64 -11.49 -9.64
N ARG A 36 -1.45 -12.09 -9.54
CA ARG A 36 -1.09 -12.98 -8.44
C ARG A 36 -0.87 -12.16 -7.18
N LEU A 37 -1.09 -12.74 -5.99
CA LEU A 37 -0.73 -12.12 -4.71
C LEU A 37 0.72 -11.58 -4.70
N GLY A 38 1.63 -12.16 -5.49
CA GLY A 38 3.01 -11.68 -5.66
C GLY A 38 3.22 -10.51 -6.63
N GLY A 39 2.28 -10.18 -7.52
CA GLY A 39 2.43 -9.14 -8.55
C GLY A 39 2.23 -7.70 -8.05
N GLY A 40 1.92 -7.53 -6.78
CA GLY A 40 1.64 -6.23 -6.13
C GLY A 40 1.25 -6.38 -4.66
N GLY A 41 0.93 -7.60 -4.21
CA GLY A 41 0.53 -7.94 -2.85
C GLY A 41 1.70 -8.24 -1.90
N TRP A 42 1.72 -9.40 -1.27
CA TRP A 42 2.61 -9.71 -0.15
C TRP A 42 3.56 -10.88 -0.45
N CYS A 43 4.50 -11.13 0.47
CA CYS A 43 5.24 -12.38 0.53
C CYS A 43 5.08 -12.95 1.95
N HIS A 44 4.88 -14.26 2.05
CA HIS A 44 4.34 -14.90 3.26
C HIS A 44 5.32 -15.90 3.88
N ASP A 45 6.26 -16.43 3.08
CA ASP A 45 7.34 -17.30 3.54
C ASP A 45 8.71 -16.78 3.07
N VAL A 46 9.78 -17.36 3.61
CA VAL A 46 11.17 -16.96 3.26
C VAL A 46 11.47 -17.16 1.78
N GLU A 47 10.92 -18.21 1.16
CA GLU A 47 11.17 -18.52 -0.25
C GLU A 47 10.56 -17.46 -1.17
N SER A 48 9.26 -17.16 -1.01
CA SER A 48 8.55 -16.13 -1.77
C SER A 48 9.12 -14.75 -1.52
N CYS A 49 9.49 -14.41 -0.27
CA CYS A 49 10.14 -13.13 0.04
C CYS A 49 11.54 -13.03 -0.58
N ASN A 50 12.32 -14.10 -0.57
CA ASN A 50 13.62 -14.12 -1.23
C ASN A 50 13.51 -14.02 -2.75
N ALA A 51 12.56 -14.72 -3.38
CA ALA A 51 12.29 -14.56 -4.80
C ALA A 51 11.90 -13.10 -5.14
N ARG A 52 11.07 -12.49 -4.27
CA ARG A 52 10.61 -11.10 -4.43
C ARG A 52 11.75 -10.07 -4.30
N LYS A 53 12.77 -10.32 -3.48
CA LYS A 53 13.97 -9.47 -3.31
C LYS A 53 14.66 -9.13 -4.64
N TYR A 54 14.57 -10.02 -5.63
CA TYR A 54 15.19 -9.80 -6.95
C TYR A 54 14.32 -9.01 -7.93
N THR A 55 13.14 -8.55 -7.49
CA THR A 55 12.17 -7.79 -8.30
C THR A 55 12.05 -6.34 -7.84
N ASN A 56 11.31 -5.52 -8.60
CA ASN A 56 10.98 -4.13 -8.23
C ASN A 56 10.09 -4.03 -6.97
N LEU A 57 9.45 -5.12 -6.55
CA LEU A 57 8.59 -5.20 -5.36
C LEU A 57 9.31 -5.68 -4.09
N GLY A 58 10.61 -5.96 -4.18
CA GLY A 58 11.46 -6.33 -3.03
C GLY A 58 12.81 -5.62 -3.02
N SER A 59 13.11 -4.77 -4.02
CA SER A 59 14.34 -3.98 -4.06
C SER A 59 14.17 -2.68 -4.83
N SER A 60 14.56 -1.57 -4.19
CA SER A 60 14.60 -0.24 -4.81
C SER A 60 15.62 -0.16 -5.97
N ASN A 61 16.67 -0.99 -5.96
CA ASN A 61 17.65 -1.08 -7.06
C ASN A 61 17.04 -1.62 -8.36
N ARG A 62 15.87 -2.28 -8.28
CA ARG A 62 15.14 -2.86 -9.41
C ARG A 62 13.92 -2.03 -9.81
N MET A 63 13.63 -0.95 -9.09
CA MET A 63 12.51 -0.07 -9.42
C MET A 63 12.81 0.76 -10.66
N GLU A 64 11.76 1.02 -11.44
CA GLU A 64 11.81 1.98 -12.53
C GLU A 64 12.12 3.37 -11.97
N ARG A 65 13.02 4.10 -12.65
CA ARG A 65 13.42 5.44 -12.22
C ARG A 65 12.35 6.51 -12.51
N GLN A 66 11.39 6.19 -13.36
CA GLN A 66 10.34 7.10 -13.80
C GLN A 66 9.03 6.33 -13.90
N VAL A 67 7.98 6.91 -13.34
CA VAL A 67 6.63 6.35 -13.37
C VAL A 67 5.74 7.32 -14.11
N PRO A 68 4.96 6.89 -15.12
CA PRO A 68 4.03 7.77 -15.81
C PRO A 68 2.87 8.13 -14.88
N PHE A 69 2.57 9.41 -14.77
CA PHE A 69 1.45 9.92 -13.99
C PHE A 69 0.17 9.93 -14.85
N THR A 70 -0.67 8.92 -14.64
CA THR A 70 -1.94 8.70 -15.36
C THR A 70 -3.13 8.67 -14.38
N GLY A 71 -4.36 8.76 -14.91
CA GLY A 71 -5.59 8.78 -14.10
C GLY A 71 -5.54 9.88 -13.05
N ILE A 72 -5.84 9.53 -11.79
CA ILE A 72 -5.80 10.45 -10.63
C ILE A 72 -4.42 11.10 -10.37
N LEU A 73 -3.35 10.56 -10.95
CA LEU A 73 -2.02 11.18 -10.85
C LEU A 73 -1.74 12.19 -11.98
N SER A 74 -2.57 12.21 -13.02
CA SER A 74 -2.33 13.06 -14.18
C SER A 74 -2.48 14.53 -13.82
N ASN A 75 -1.63 15.38 -14.40
CA ASN A 75 -1.74 16.83 -14.29
C ASN A 75 -2.58 17.44 -15.44
N LEU A 76 -3.23 16.61 -16.25
CA LEU A 76 -4.12 17.05 -17.32
C LEU A 76 -5.57 17.04 -16.81
N PRO A 77 -6.27 18.19 -16.78
CA PRO A 77 -7.65 18.26 -16.31
C PRO A 77 -8.62 17.34 -17.07
N SER A 78 -8.33 17.01 -18.34
CA SER A 78 -9.11 16.06 -19.13
C SER A 78 -9.09 14.63 -18.58
N ASN A 79 -8.01 14.26 -17.87
CA ASN A 79 -7.80 12.93 -17.31
C ASN A 79 -7.99 12.89 -15.79
N ASN A 80 -7.82 14.05 -15.14
CA ASN A 80 -7.91 14.24 -13.69
C ASN A 80 -8.61 15.57 -13.39
N PRO A 81 -9.95 15.61 -13.54
CA PRO A 81 -10.70 16.85 -13.37
C PRO A 81 -10.63 17.40 -11.94
N ASP A 82 -10.47 16.52 -10.94
CA ASP A 82 -10.57 16.89 -9.53
C ASP A 82 -9.22 17.25 -8.87
N PHE A 83 -8.11 16.63 -9.30
CA PHE A 83 -6.82 16.72 -8.62
C PHE A 83 -5.65 17.14 -9.52
N SER A 84 -5.90 17.58 -10.76
CA SER A 84 -4.83 17.90 -11.72
C SER A 84 -3.92 19.06 -11.29
N ASP A 85 -4.35 19.90 -10.35
CA ASP A 85 -3.59 21.03 -9.79
C ASP A 85 -2.98 20.73 -8.40
N TRP A 86 -3.13 19.51 -7.87
CA TRP A 86 -2.57 19.11 -6.58
C TRP A 86 -1.08 18.76 -6.69
N ASN A 87 -0.35 18.90 -5.56
CA ASN A 87 0.98 18.29 -5.46
C ASN A 87 0.82 16.78 -5.29
N ILE A 88 1.53 16.00 -6.09
CA ILE A 88 1.40 14.55 -6.10
C ILE A 88 2.73 13.93 -5.74
N VAL A 89 2.70 13.02 -4.77
CA VAL A 89 3.85 12.20 -4.35
C VAL A 89 3.45 10.74 -4.51
N VAL A 90 4.34 9.95 -5.12
CA VAL A 90 4.16 8.50 -5.25
C VAL A 90 5.20 7.79 -4.40
N ILE A 91 4.74 6.94 -3.48
CA ILE A 91 5.56 6.09 -2.64
C ILE A 91 5.61 4.70 -3.27
N ARG A 92 6.82 4.21 -3.53
CA ARG A 92 7.05 2.90 -4.13
C ARG A 92 7.00 1.82 -3.06
N TYR A 93 6.22 0.77 -3.32
CA TYR A 93 6.04 -0.36 -2.41
C TYR A 93 7.12 -1.43 -2.61
N CYS A 94 7.81 -1.83 -1.53
CA CYS A 94 8.82 -2.90 -1.58
C CYS A 94 9.05 -3.67 -0.28
N ASP A 95 8.21 -3.48 0.74
CA ASP A 95 8.38 -4.15 2.03
C ASP A 95 7.67 -5.51 2.09
N GLY A 96 6.63 -5.72 1.29
CA GLY A 96 5.91 -7.00 1.23
C GLY A 96 4.89 -7.22 2.35
N ALA A 97 4.57 -6.20 3.16
CA ALA A 97 3.59 -6.22 4.25
C ALA A 97 2.72 -4.96 4.29
N SER A 98 2.40 -4.30 3.16
CA SER A 98 1.61 -3.05 3.18
C SER A 98 2.16 -1.97 4.14
N PHE A 99 3.49 -1.85 4.22
CA PHE A 99 4.21 -1.00 5.17
C PHE A 99 3.93 -1.31 6.65
N SER A 100 3.58 -2.54 7.01
CA SER A 100 3.18 -2.91 8.38
C SER A 100 4.19 -3.76 9.15
N GLY A 101 5.13 -4.42 8.48
CA GLY A 101 6.17 -5.21 9.15
C GLY A 101 7.25 -4.37 9.84
N ASP A 102 7.81 -4.89 10.93
CA ASP A 102 8.93 -4.28 11.66
C ASP A 102 9.89 -5.32 12.28
N VAL A 103 10.62 -6.01 11.42
CA VAL A 103 11.67 -6.97 11.80
C VAL A 103 13.02 -6.49 11.28
N GLU A 104 13.99 -6.38 12.21
CA GLU A 104 15.33 -5.88 11.92
C GLU A 104 16.06 -6.70 10.86
N GLU A 105 16.04 -8.02 11.02
CA GLU A 105 16.73 -8.97 10.17
C GLU A 105 16.20 -10.39 10.44
N THR A 106 15.89 -11.13 9.38
CA THR A 106 15.70 -12.58 9.47
C THR A 106 16.78 -13.26 8.65
N ASN A 107 17.54 -14.13 9.30
CA ASN A 107 18.49 -15.03 8.65
C ASN A 107 17.92 -16.45 8.72
N GLN A 108 17.26 -16.86 7.64
CA GLN A 108 16.82 -18.25 7.47
C GLN A 108 17.43 -18.79 6.18
N ASN A 109 17.98 -20.00 6.25
CA ASN A 109 18.60 -20.69 5.11
C ASN A 109 19.70 -19.90 4.39
N GLY A 110 20.52 -19.15 5.13
CA GLY A 110 21.64 -18.36 4.58
C GLY A 110 21.23 -17.11 3.81
N THR A 111 19.93 -16.76 3.80
CA THR A 111 19.42 -15.56 3.15
C THR A 111 19.02 -14.52 4.19
N THR A 112 19.63 -13.34 4.10
CA THR A 112 19.24 -12.17 4.89
C THR A 112 18.10 -11.42 4.20
N LEU A 113 16.98 -11.30 4.93
CA LEU A 113 15.80 -10.51 4.56
C LEU A 113 15.51 -9.44 5.63
N TYR A 114 14.90 -8.35 5.17
CA TYR A 114 14.57 -7.17 5.96
C TYR A 114 13.10 -6.84 5.81
N PHE A 115 12.33 -6.87 6.90
CA PHE A 115 10.91 -6.53 6.89
C PHE A 115 10.69 -5.21 7.60
N ARG A 116 11.06 -4.11 6.93
CA ARG A 116 11.16 -2.76 7.52
C ARG A 116 10.01 -1.83 7.10
N GLY A 117 8.83 -2.38 6.80
CA GLY A 117 7.68 -1.65 6.27
C GLY A 117 7.34 -0.39 7.08
N GLN A 118 7.17 -0.53 8.41
CA GLN A 118 6.85 0.59 9.30
C GLN A 118 7.95 1.66 9.32
N ARG A 119 9.21 1.25 9.27
CA ARG A 119 10.36 2.18 9.28
C ARG A 119 10.45 2.95 7.98
N ILE A 120 10.20 2.28 6.85
CA ILE A 120 10.15 2.93 5.54
C ILE A 120 9.02 3.94 5.53
N TRP A 121 7.82 3.57 6.00
CA TRP A 121 6.68 4.48 6.12
C TRP A 121 7.03 5.72 6.93
N LYS A 122 7.55 5.53 8.14
CA LYS A 122 7.94 6.64 9.03
C LYS A 122 8.97 7.56 8.38
N ALA A 123 10.06 7.00 7.82
CA ALA A 123 11.11 7.79 7.19
C ALA A 123 10.59 8.58 5.98
N VAL A 124 9.74 7.98 5.14
CA VAL A 124 9.14 8.67 3.99
C VAL A 124 8.20 9.78 4.47
N MET A 125 7.33 9.52 5.45
CA MET A 125 6.44 10.54 5.98
C MET A 125 7.18 11.72 6.61
N GLU A 126 8.26 11.48 7.37
CA GLU A 126 9.12 12.51 7.94
C GLU A 126 9.78 13.37 6.84
N GLU A 127 10.27 12.73 5.77
CA GLU A 127 10.84 13.46 4.63
C GLU A 127 9.78 14.32 3.91
N LEU A 128 8.58 13.78 3.69
CA LEU A 128 7.48 14.52 3.05
C LEU A 128 6.99 15.67 3.92
N PHE A 129 6.91 15.46 5.25
CA PHE A 129 6.61 16.49 6.23
C PHE A 129 7.48 17.72 6.02
N LEU A 130 8.80 17.52 5.95
CA LEU A 130 9.78 18.60 5.72
C LEU A 130 9.73 19.21 4.32
N LYS A 131 9.27 18.45 3.31
CA LYS A 131 9.19 18.91 1.91
C LYS A 131 7.89 19.63 1.55
N GLY A 132 6.99 19.83 2.51
CA GLY A 132 5.80 20.65 2.33
C GLY A 132 4.49 20.01 2.77
N LEU A 133 4.51 18.73 3.17
CA LEU A 133 3.31 18.10 3.75
C LEU A 133 2.89 18.85 5.03
N ALA A 134 3.84 19.32 5.86
CA ALA A 134 3.55 20.09 7.07
C ALA A 134 2.73 21.38 6.85
N THR A 135 2.72 21.92 5.63
CA THR A 135 2.02 23.17 5.27
C THR A 135 0.83 22.94 4.33
N ALA A 136 0.48 21.68 4.06
CA ALA A 136 -0.66 21.33 3.23
C ALA A 136 -1.98 21.61 3.97
N ASN A 137 -2.91 22.29 3.30
CA ASN A 137 -4.23 22.58 3.89
C ASN A 137 -5.25 21.47 3.60
N LYS A 138 -5.08 20.77 2.47
CA LYS A 138 -5.83 19.57 2.12
C LYS A 138 -4.86 18.45 1.80
N ALA A 139 -5.12 17.26 2.33
CA ALA A 139 -4.29 16.09 2.05
C ALA A 139 -5.14 14.86 1.77
N LEU A 140 -4.68 14.05 0.81
CA LEU A 140 -5.26 12.75 0.48
C LEU A 140 -4.20 11.67 0.55
N LEU A 141 -4.38 10.67 1.41
CA LEU A 141 -3.65 9.41 1.31
C LEU A 141 -4.44 8.44 0.44
N THR A 142 -3.80 7.84 -0.55
CA THR A 142 -4.45 6.82 -1.37
C THR A 142 -3.48 5.72 -1.75
N GLY A 143 -4.00 4.57 -2.14
CA GLY A 143 -3.21 3.47 -2.64
C GLY A 143 -4.10 2.41 -3.27
N CYS A 144 -3.50 1.61 -4.15
CA CYS A 144 -4.18 0.57 -4.90
C CYS A 144 -3.70 -0.81 -4.43
N SER A 145 -4.56 -1.83 -4.35
CA SER A 145 -4.23 -3.21 -3.93
C SER A 145 -3.61 -3.28 -2.52
N ALA A 146 -2.40 -3.83 -2.35
CA ALA A 146 -1.69 -3.79 -1.05
C ALA A 146 -1.43 -2.37 -0.55
N GLY A 147 -1.31 -1.40 -1.46
CA GLY A 147 -1.29 0.03 -1.14
C GLY A 147 -2.64 0.56 -0.66
N GLY A 148 -3.75 -0.03 -1.12
CA GLY A 148 -5.09 0.22 -0.60
C GLY A 148 -5.23 -0.31 0.83
N LEU A 149 -4.74 -1.53 1.09
CA LEU A 149 -4.64 -2.05 2.46
C LEU A 149 -3.77 -1.15 3.34
N ALA A 150 -2.59 -0.74 2.85
CA ALA A 150 -1.73 0.21 3.55
C ALA A 150 -2.44 1.54 3.83
N THR A 151 -3.33 1.99 2.94
CA THR A 151 -4.13 3.20 3.16
C THR A 151 -5.05 3.06 4.37
N TYR A 152 -5.69 1.90 4.58
CA TYR A 152 -6.46 1.64 5.80
C TYR A 152 -5.56 1.66 7.04
N ILE A 153 -4.45 0.93 6.99
CA ILE A 153 -3.52 0.76 8.13
C ILE A 153 -2.99 2.10 8.63
N HIS A 154 -2.63 2.99 7.70
CA HIS A 154 -1.88 4.20 8.01
C HIS A 154 -2.70 5.50 7.94
N CYS A 155 -4.01 5.42 7.73
CA CYS A 155 -4.85 6.59 7.52
C CYS A 155 -4.81 7.58 8.69
N ASP A 156 -4.99 7.09 9.92
CA ASP A 156 -4.99 7.94 11.10
C ASP A 156 -3.59 8.46 11.44
N ASP A 157 -2.53 7.68 11.20
CA ASP A 157 -1.14 8.14 11.35
C ASP A 157 -0.85 9.29 10.39
N PHE A 158 -1.34 9.20 9.15
CA PHE A 158 -1.21 10.26 8.16
C PHE A 158 -1.97 11.52 8.57
N LYS A 159 -3.20 11.39 9.11
CA LYS A 159 -3.94 12.52 9.68
C LYS A 159 -3.21 13.15 10.87
N ALA A 160 -2.59 12.35 11.72
CA ALA A 160 -1.88 12.82 12.91
C ALA A 160 -0.67 13.72 12.58
N LEU A 161 -0.04 13.54 11.41
CA LEU A 161 1.01 14.42 10.90
C LEU A 161 0.49 15.81 10.48
N LEU A 162 -0.83 15.97 10.33
CA LEU A 162 -1.47 17.16 9.78
C LEU A 162 -2.57 17.68 10.72
N PRO A 163 -2.24 18.03 11.97
CA PRO A 163 -3.23 18.46 12.95
C PRO A 163 -3.94 19.76 12.52
N ASN A 164 -3.24 20.63 11.80
CA ASN A 164 -3.72 21.95 11.39
C ASN A 164 -4.34 22.00 9.98
N ALA A 165 -4.32 20.89 9.24
CA ALA A 165 -4.91 20.87 7.89
C ALA A 165 -6.45 20.86 7.97
N GLU A 166 -7.11 21.71 7.18
CA GLU A 166 -8.57 21.79 7.09
C GLU A 166 -9.21 20.46 6.70
N THR A 167 -8.58 19.71 5.80
CA THR A 167 -9.15 18.44 5.31
C THR A 167 -8.05 17.42 5.10
N VAL A 168 -8.17 16.29 5.78
CA VAL A 168 -7.38 15.09 5.48
C VAL A 168 -8.33 13.94 5.29
N LYS A 169 -8.18 13.23 4.19
CA LYS A 169 -9.00 12.07 3.84
C LYS A 169 -8.10 10.95 3.36
N CYS A 170 -8.65 9.75 3.35
CA CYS A 170 -8.01 8.59 2.76
C CYS A 170 -8.91 7.98 1.68
N MET A 171 -8.32 7.40 0.65
CA MET A 171 -9.03 6.66 -0.39
C MET A 171 -8.32 5.34 -0.67
N ALA A 172 -8.92 4.23 -0.26
CA ALA A 172 -8.38 2.90 -0.53
C ALA A 172 -9.02 2.32 -1.80
N ASP A 173 -8.19 1.96 -2.77
CA ASP A 173 -8.60 1.42 -4.07
C ASP A 173 -8.21 -0.07 -4.17
N GLY A 174 -9.19 -0.96 -4.36
CA GLY A 174 -8.96 -2.41 -4.52
C GLY A 174 -8.21 -3.05 -3.34
N GLY A 175 -8.31 -2.48 -2.14
CA GLY A 175 -7.60 -2.90 -0.94
C GLY A 175 -8.47 -3.61 0.10
N PHE A 176 -9.76 -3.79 -0.18
CA PHE A 176 -10.72 -4.40 0.75
C PHE A 176 -10.89 -5.90 0.45
N PHE A 177 -9.93 -6.71 0.92
CA PHE A 177 -9.94 -8.17 0.80
C PHE A 177 -10.76 -8.83 1.90
N LEU A 178 -11.50 -9.87 1.56
CA LEU A 178 -12.41 -10.58 2.46
C LEU A 178 -11.76 -11.82 3.07
N ASP A 179 -11.95 -12.03 4.37
CA ASP A 179 -11.57 -13.25 5.08
C ASP A 179 -12.67 -14.32 4.93
N VAL A 180 -12.67 -14.99 3.77
CA VAL A 180 -13.69 -16.01 3.43
C VAL A 180 -13.03 -17.26 2.88
N LYS A 181 -13.77 -18.37 2.97
CA LYS A 181 -13.33 -19.66 2.41
C LYS A 181 -13.31 -19.62 0.87
N ASP A 182 -12.32 -20.30 0.30
CA ASP A 182 -12.24 -20.56 -1.13
C ASP A 182 -13.30 -21.55 -1.60
N ILE A 183 -13.38 -21.78 -2.92
CA ILE A 183 -14.36 -22.72 -3.51
C ILE A 183 -14.16 -24.18 -3.07
N SER A 184 -12.99 -24.52 -2.52
CA SER A 184 -12.70 -25.85 -1.94
C SER A 184 -13.02 -25.93 -0.45
N GLY A 185 -13.52 -24.86 0.16
CA GLY A 185 -13.89 -24.78 1.57
C GLY A 185 -12.72 -24.52 2.52
N LYS A 186 -11.54 -24.14 2.01
CA LYS A 186 -10.34 -23.82 2.79
C LYS A 186 -10.21 -22.31 3.04
N SER A 187 -9.58 -21.93 4.13
CA SER A 187 -9.35 -20.52 4.49
C SER A 187 -8.04 -19.98 3.89
N TYR A 188 -7.83 -20.16 2.58
CA TYR A 188 -6.53 -19.91 1.93
C TYR A 188 -5.96 -18.51 2.20
N ILE A 189 -6.77 -17.46 2.06
CA ILE A 189 -6.31 -16.09 2.30
C ILE A 189 -6.02 -15.82 3.77
N HIS A 190 -6.77 -16.43 4.69
CA HIS A 190 -6.52 -16.34 6.12
C HIS A 190 -5.15 -16.92 6.44
N ASP A 191 -4.88 -18.14 5.98
CA ASP A 191 -3.60 -18.83 6.22
C ASP A 191 -2.45 -18.03 5.60
N PHE A 192 -2.62 -17.52 4.39
CA PHE A 192 -1.63 -16.68 3.72
C PHE A 192 -1.35 -15.37 4.50
N TYR A 193 -2.36 -14.68 5.03
CA TYR A 193 -2.15 -13.50 5.88
C TYR A 193 -1.55 -13.86 7.22
N SER A 194 -1.88 -15.03 7.78
CA SER A 194 -1.28 -15.52 9.03
C SER A 194 0.23 -15.63 8.87
N ASP A 195 0.68 -16.24 7.79
CA ASP A 195 2.10 -16.36 7.44
C ASP A 195 2.78 -14.99 7.27
N VAL A 196 2.15 -14.03 6.56
CA VAL A 196 2.65 -12.64 6.45
C VAL A 196 2.78 -12.00 7.83
N VAL A 197 1.75 -12.12 8.67
CA VAL A 197 1.68 -11.48 9.98
C VAL A 197 2.75 -12.01 10.92
N HIS A 198 2.96 -13.34 10.93
CA HIS A 198 3.96 -13.99 11.77
C HIS A 198 5.39 -13.78 11.26
N LEU A 199 5.63 -13.90 9.95
CA LEU A 199 6.97 -13.74 9.38
C LEU A 199 7.50 -12.30 9.54
N GLN A 200 6.62 -11.31 9.35
CA GLN A 200 7.00 -9.90 9.30
C GLN A 200 6.62 -9.12 10.57
N ASP A 201 6.13 -9.81 11.60
CA ASP A 201 5.75 -9.27 12.92
C ASP A 201 4.76 -8.09 12.83
N VAL A 202 3.79 -8.23 11.92
CA VAL A 202 2.80 -7.19 11.59
C VAL A 202 1.85 -6.91 12.75
N GLY A 203 1.61 -7.91 13.61
CA GLY A 203 0.68 -7.80 14.73
C GLY A 203 0.97 -6.61 15.66
N LYS A 204 2.25 -6.22 15.79
CA LYS A 204 2.67 -5.02 16.54
C LYS A 204 2.01 -3.72 16.08
N ARG A 205 1.55 -3.66 14.83
CA ARG A 205 0.86 -2.47 14.30
C ARG A 205 -0.57 -2.34 14.84
N PHE A 206 -1.14 -3.39 15.41
CA PHE A 206 -2.54 -3.41 15.85
C PHE A 206 -2.69 -3.77 17.34
N PRO A 207 -2.01 -3.08 18.28
CA PRO A 207 -1.94 -3.49 19.69
C PRO A 207 -3.32 -3.63 20.35
N ASN A 208 -4.26 -2.73 20.01
CA ASN A 208 -5.63 -2.79 20.54
C ASN A 208 -6.40 -3.99 19.97
N CYS A 209 -6.26 -4.28 18.67
CA CYS A 209 -6.97 -5.38 18.04
C CYS A 209 -6.43 -6.75 18.50
N ILE A 210 -5.10 -6.93 18.58
CA ILE A 210 -4.51 -8.21 19.01
C ILE A 210 -4.82 -8.57 20.47
N SER A 211 -5.20 -7.58 21.29
CA SER A 211 -5.69 -7.83 22.65
C SER A 211 -7.08 -8.46 22.71
N GLN A 212 -7.83 -8.42 21.58
CA GLN A 212 -9.22 -8.86 21.49
C GLN A 212 -9.39 -10.07 20.57
N MET A 213 -8.52 -10.25 19.58
CA MET A 213 -8.62 -11.32 18.59
C MET A 213 -7.26 -11.72 18.02
N ASP A 214 -7.26 -12.75 17.17
CA ASP A 214 -6.08 -13.22 16.48
C ASP A 214 -5.44 -12.13 15.60
N ALA A 215 -4.10 -12.06 15.59
CA ALA A 215 -3.36 -11.04 14.88
C ALA A 215 -3.59 -11.08 13.35
N THR A 216 -3.88 -12.26 12.80
CA THR A 216 -4.24 -12.44 11.38
C THR A 216 -5.51 -11.67 11.03
N LYS A 217 -6.54 -11.76 11.89
CA LYS A 217 -7.80 -11.02 11.69
C LYS A 217 -7.59 -9.51 11.71
N CYS A 218 -6.71 -9.03 12.58
CA CYS A 218 -6.37 -7.62 12.68
C CYS A 218 -5.69 -7.04 11.43
N PHE A 219 -5.14 -7.89 10.56
CA PHE A 219 -4.56 -7.46 9.30
C PHE A 219 -5.60 -7.34 8.16
N PHE A 220 -6.81 -7.87 8.34
CA PHE A 220 -7.88 -7.72 7.36
C PHE A 220 -8.53 -6.34 7.44
N PRO A 221 -8.87 -5.73 6.28
CA PRO A 221 -9.44 -4.38 6.22
C PRO A 221 -10.79 -4.28 6.91
N GLU A 222 -11.55 -5.38 7.03
CA GLU A 222 -12.80 -5.44 7.79
C GLU A 222 -12.62 -5.10 9.26
N GLU A 223 -11.51 -5.51 9.88
CA GLU A 223 -11.21 -5.17 11.28
C GLU A 223 -10.52 -3.81 11.40
N ILE A 224 -9.61 -3.50 10.47
CA ILE A 224 -8.88 -2.23 10.48
C ILE A 224 -9.84 -1.04 10.37
N ILE A 225 -10.80 -1.09 9.45
CA ILE A 225 -11.71 0.03 9.18
C ILE A 225 -12.58 0.41 10.38
N LYS A 226 -12.87 -0.55 11.29
CA LYS A 226 -13.64 -0.30 12.52
C LYS A 226 -12.92 0.65 13.48
N GLY A 227 -11.58 0.71 13.40
CA GLY A 227 -10.75 1.56 14.24
C GLY A 227 -10.38 2.91 13.62
N ILE A 228 -10.71 3.15 12.34
CA ILE A 228 -10.29 4.38 11.65
C ILE A 228 -11.23 5.54 12.01
N SER A 229 -10.65 6.64 12.49
CA SER A 229 -11.40 7.87 12.79
C SER A 229 -11.42 8.87 11.63
N THR A 230 -10.39 8.85 10.78
CA THR A 230 -10.28 9.74 9.61
C THR A 230 -11.22 9.29 8.49
N PRO A 231 -11.90 10.21 7.77
CA PRO A 231 -12.79 9.82 6.67
C PRO A 231 -12.08 9.03 5.57
N VAL A 232 -12.56 7.80 5.32
CA VAL A 232 -12.07 6.92 4.26
C VAL A 232 -13.11 6.75 3.17
N PHE A 233 -12.71 6.96 1.92
CA PHE A 233 -13.47 6.53 0.75
C PHE A 233 -13.02 5.13 0.33
N VAL A 234 -13.95 4.18 0.31
CA VAL A 234 -13.69 2.80 -0.10
C VAL A 234 -14.07 2.64 -1.57
N LEU A 235 -13.06 2.43 -2.42
CA LEU A 235 -13.25 2.09 -3.83
C LEU A 235 -12.85 0.62 -3.99
N ASN A 236 -13.83 -0.26 -4.19
CA ASN A 236 -13.56 -1.68 -4.41
C ASN A 236 -14.52 -2.23 -5.45
N SER A 237 -14.02 -3.07 -6.37
CA SER A 237 -14.88 -3.80 -7.29
C SER A 237 -15.69 -4.85 -6.51
N ALA A 238 -16.96 -5.03 -6.87
CA ALA A 238 -17.77 -6.12 -6.34
C ALA A 238 -17.19 -7.50 -6.71
N TYR A 239 -16.50 -7.57 -7.85
CA TYR A 239 -15.78 -8.73 -8.33
C TYR A 239 -14.32 -8.34 -8.56
N ASP A 240 -13.59 -8.11 -7.47
CA ASP A 240 -12.16 -7.83 -7.55
C ASP A 240 -11.42 -9.03 -8.14
N SER A 241 -10.62 -8.79 -9.18
CA SER A 241 -9.94 -9.87 -9.90
C SER A 241 -8.93 -10.62 -9.03
N VAL A 242 -8.30 -9.94 -8.07
CA VAL A 242 -7.32 -10.58 -7.17
C VAL A 242 -8.05 -11.44 -6.15
N GLN A 243 -9.12 -10.92 -5.55
CA GLN A 243 -9.98 -11.69 -4.64
C GLN A 243 -10.51 -12.94 -5.34
N VAL A 244 -11.08 -12.79 -6.54
CA VAL A 244 -11.68 -13.94 -7.26
C VAL A 244 -10.61 -14.94 -7.70
N GLN A 245 -9.56 -14.49 -8.40
CA GLN A 245 -8.61 -15.40 -9.05
C GLN A 245 -7.51 -15.92 -8.13
N SER A 246 -7.18 -15.20 -7.05
CA SER A 246 -6.06 -15.59 -6.17
C SER A 246 -6.50 -16.02 -4.77
N MET A 247 -7.72 -15.69 -4.34
CA MET A 247 -8.18 -15.98 -2.98
C MET A 247 -9.38 -16.93 -2.95
N LEU A 248 -10.37 -16.72 -3.82
CA LEU A 248 -11.56 -17.58 -3.92
C LEU A 248 -11.33 -18.81 -4.79
N VAL A 249 -10.55 -18.67 -5.87
CA VAL A 249 -10.21 -19.74 -6.81
C VAL A 249 -8.69 -19.84 -6.98
N PRO A 250 -7.92 -20.09 -5.88
CA PRO A 250 -6.48 -20.25 -6.01
C PRO A 250 -6.15 -21.51 -6.83
N SER A 251 -4.97 -21.56 -7.44
CA SER A 251 -4.55 -22.72 -8.25
C SER A 251 -4.53 -24.03 -7.46
N SER A 252 -4.33 -23.97 -6.14
CA SER A 252 -4.40 -25.13 -5.23
C SER A 252 -5.82 -25.69 -5.06
N SER A 253 -6.86 -24.96 -5.47
CA SER A 253 -8.25 -25.43 -5.49
C SER A 253 -8.61 -26.17 -6.78
N ASP A 254 -7.75 -26.20 -7.80
CA ASP A 254 -7.93 -27.04 -8.98
C ASP A 254 -7.31 -28.44 -8.76
N PRO A 255 -8.13 -29.48 -8.51
CA PRO A 255 -7.63 -30.84 -8.29
C PRO A 255 -7.00 -31.47 -9.54
N SER A 256 -7.26 -30.91 -10.73
CA SER A 256 -6.73 -31.38 -12.02
C SER A 256 -5.47 -30.64 -12.47
N ASN A 257 -5.18 -29.48 -11.89
CA ASN A 257 -4.06 -28.61 -12.26
C ASN A 257 -4.01 -28.32 -13.79
N SER A 258 -5.19 -28.13 -14.38
CA SER A 258 -5.46 -28.12 -15.83
C SER A 258 -5.54 -26.73 -16.45
#